data_AF-A0A0W0ZUE6-F1
#
_entry.id   AF-A0A0W0ZUE6-F1
#
_cell.length_a   1.000
_cell.length_b   1.000
_cell.length_c   1.000
_cell.angle_alpha   90.00
_cell.angle_beta   90.00
_cell.angle_gamma   90.00
#
_symmetry.space_group_name_H-M   'P 1'
#
loop_
_entity.id
_entity.type
_entity.pdbx_description
1 polymer ?
#
loop_
_entity_poly.entity_id
_entity_poly.type
_entity_poly.pdbx_seq_one_letter_code
_entity_poly.pdbx_strand_id
1 'polypeptide(L)'
;MEPVSIALICTAALGTVVILAAFIRQILLSRDKQLNDEAQSRALTQEVKELEQIRAQMQNEKRFDSHYQVLGANKDAIRYIDTKIEEILNKKTELVERYAKVIVKESDSIVCGSVSSERKIACDRLREEIDHKIAFYDSELKELQERRASLWDAHTDFQRYLLNQEKSRNSSLDSVYKQHSALLEKVYLRHIDDSEIVAVKSMEASTMTFKDMLMMPIQFLMQYFGVSVTPGISLVQTRVETVSRTNVDKIQHEINDPVPEKQKDVVHNEAKSRDKVHQEDSHDYVYQEEKEKEQEKTHTMTFA
;
A
#
# COMPACT_ATOMS: atom_id res chain seq x y z
N MET A 1 55.77 7.70 29.01
CA MET A 1 54.42 8.13 29.45
C MET A 1 53.80 6.97 30.19
N GLU A 2 53.03 7.24 31.25
CA GLU A 2 52.33 6.17 31.97
C GLU A 2 51.17 5.63 31.11
N PRO A 3 50.88 4.31 31.16
CA PRO A 3 49.81 3.71 30.36
C PRO A 3 48.43 4.30 30.67
N VAL A 4 48.23 4.81 31.90
CA VAL A 4 47.02 5.54 32.32
C VAL A 4 46.81 6.82 31.50
N SER A 5 47.88 7.58 31.22
CA SER A 5 47.81 8.81 30.42
C SER A 5 47.43 8.52 28.97
N ILE A 6 47.96 7.43 28.40
CA ILE A 6 47.65 6.99 27.03
C ILE A 6 46.18 6.56 26.94
N ALA A 7 45.70 5.77 27.90
CA ALA A 7 44.30 5.35 27.96
C ALA A 7 43.31 6.54 28.08
N LEU A 8 43.65 7.56 28.89
CA LEU A 8 42.85 8.78 29.01
C LEU A 8 42.79 9.59 27.70
N ILE A 9 43.92 9.73 26.99
CA ILE A 9 43.95 10.43 25.70
C ILE A 9 43.17 9.66 24.63
N CYS A 10 43.31 8.33 24.58
CA CYS A 10 42.55 7.49 23.64
C CYS A 10 41.04 7.50 23.90
N THR A 11 40.61 7.43 25.16
CA THR A 11 39.17 7.49 25.51
C THR A 11 38.57 8.87 25.21
N ALA A 12 39.30 9.96 25.46
CA ALA A 12 38.86 11.31 25.08
C ALA A 12 38.77 11.49 23.55
N ALA A 13 39.78 11.05 22.80
CA ALA A 13 39.79 11.15 21.34
C ALA A 13 38.70 10.29 20.68
N LEU A 14 38.56 9.02 21.09
CA LEU A 14 37.50 8.15 20.57
C LEU A 14 36.10 8.66 20.97
N GLY A 15 35.93 9.14 22.20
CA GLY A 15 34.67 9.72 22.67
C GLY A 15 34.21 10.91 21.83
N THR A 16 35.12 11.84 21.50
CA THR A 16 34.79 12.98 20.63
C THR A 16 34.42 12.53 19.21
N VAL A 17 35.15 11.59 18.61
CA VAL A 17 34.83 11.03 17.28
C VAL A 17 33.46 10.33 17.27
N VAL A 18 33.12 9.56 18.31
CA VAL A 18 31.82 8.88 18.43
C VAL A 18 30.65 9.88 18.53
N ILE A 19 30.79 10.93 19.34
CA ILE A 19 29.77 12.00 19.45
C ILE A 19 29.57 12.70 18.09
N LEU A 20 30.67 13.00 17.40
CA LEU A 20 30.64 13.67 16.10
C LEU A 20 30.01 12.78 15.01
N ALA A 21 30.31 11.48 15.02
CA ALA A 21 29.69 10.50 14.12
C ALA A 21 28.17 10.35 14.39
N ALA A 22 27.76 10.26 15.65
CA ALA A 22 26.34 10.22 16.03
C ALA A 22 25.59 11.49 15.59
N PHE A 23 26.21 12.66 15.75
CA PHE A 23 25.64 13.96 15.35
C PHE A 23 25.48 14.08 13.83
N ILE A 24 26.52 13.74 13.05
CA ILE A 24 26.44 13.69 11.57
C ILE A 24 25.32 12.73 11.13
N ARG A 25 25.18 11.58 11.79
CA ARG A 25 24.15 10.59 11.47
C ARG A 25 22.73 11.09 11.77
N GLN A 26 22.53 11.80 12.89
CA GLN A 26 21.27 12.47 13.19
C GLN A 26 20.92 13.56 12.16
N ILE A 27 21.91 14.34 11.69
CA ILE A 27 21.71 15.33 10.62
C ILE A 27 21.30 14.65 9.30
N LEU A 28 21.96 13.56 8.92
CA LEU A 28 21.63 12.82 7.70
C LEU A 28 20.21 12.23 7.75
N LEU A 29 19.82 11.59 8.86
CA LEU A 29 18.46 11.07 9.05
C LEU A 29 17.40 12.18 9.07
N SER A 30 17.69 13.31 9.70
CA SER A 30 16.80 14.49 9.72
C SER A 30 16.60 15.07 8.32
N ARG A 31 17.67 15.14 7.52
CA ARG A 31 17.60 15.62 6.13
C ARG A 31 16.86 14.66 5.20
N ASP A 32 17.08 13.35 5.34
CA ASP A 32 16.39 12.32 4.56
C ASP A 32 14.89 12.36 4.84
N LYS A 33 14.51 12.44 6.12
CA LYS A 33 13.12 12.69 6.54
C LYS A 33 12.56 13.97 5.94
N GLN A 34 13.24 15.11 6.07
CA GLN A 34 12.75 16.39 5.55
C GLN A 34 12.51 16.38 4.03
N LEU A 35 13.36 15.69 3.26
CA LEU A 35 13.17 15.54 1.81
C LEU A 35 11.98 14.63 1.47
N ASN A 36 11.73 13.59 2.26
CA ASN A 36 10.54 12.74 2.12
C ASN A 36 9.25 13.50 2.47
N ASP A 37 9.24 14.21 3.61
CA ASP A 37 8.09 15.04 4.05
C ASP A 37 7.76 16.12 2.98
N GLU A 38 8.77 16.76 2.39
CA GLU A 38 8.59 17.72 1.29
C GLU A 38 8.05 17.05 0.01
N ALA A 39 8.56 15.87 -0.37
CA ALA A 39 8.06 15.12 -1.51
C ALA A 39 6.59 14.69 -1.32
N GLN A 40 6.22 14.29 -0.10
CA GLN A 40 4.83 13.96 0.25
C GLN A 40 3.91 15.18 0.19
N SER A 41 4.34 16.32 0.75
CA SER A 41 3.57 17.57 0.67
C SER A 41 3.32 18.02 -0.79
N ARG A 42 4.33 17.90 -1.66
CA ARG A 42 4.19 18.20 -3.10
C ARG A 42 3.22 17.25 -3.81
N ALA A 43 3.34 15.94 -3.55
CA ALA A 43 2.44 14.93 -4.12
C ALA A 43 0.99 15.14 -3.66
N LEU A 44 0.79 15.43 -2.36
CA LEU A 44 -0.53 15.75 -1.80
C LEU A 44 -1.12 17.01 -2.42
N THR A 45 -0.32 18.07 -2.59
CA THR A 45 -0.75 19.31 -3.25
C THR A 45 -1.23 19.04 -4.68
N GLN A 46 -0.60 18.11 -5.41
CA GLN A 46 -1.04 17.71 -6.74
C GLN A 46 -2.36 16.92 -6.69
N GLU A 47 -2.47 15.90 -5.84
CA GLU A 47 -3.71 15.10 -5.71
C GLU A 47 -4.92 15.98 -5.29
N VAL A 48 -4.71 16.93 -4.37
CA VAL A 48 -5.73 17.92 -3.97
C VAL A 48 -6.15 18.82 -5.13
N LYS A 49 -5.19 19.27 -5.96
CA LYS A 49 -5.47 20.12 -7.13
C LYS A 49 -6.25 19.37 -8.21
N GLU A 50 -5.95 18.09 -8.44
CA GLU A 50 -6.69 17.25 -9.38
C GLU A 50 -8.14 17.03 -8.91
N LEU A 51 -8.35 16.79 -7.61
CA LEU A 51 -9.69 16.69 -7.01
C LEU A 51 -10.46 18.01 -7.07
N GLU A 52 -9.79 19.15 -6.91
CA GLU A 52 -10.38 20.48 -7.07
C GLU A 52 -10.75 20.79 -8.54
N GLN A 53 -9.96 20.30 -9.50
CA GLN A 53 -10.30 20.41 -10.93
C GLN A 53 -11.56 19.59 -11.28
N ILE A 54 -11.68 18.36 -10.77
CA ILE A 54 -12.89 17.53 -10.92
C ILE A 54 -14.10 18.23 -10.27
N ARG A 55 -13.92 18.82 -9.08
CA ARG A 55 -14.95 19.61 -8.38
C ARG A 55 -15.41 20.82 -9.20
N ALA A 56 -14.48 21.57 -9.79
CA ALA A 56 -14.79 22.73 -10.64
C ALA A 56 -15.52 22.32 -11.93
N GLN A 57 -15.23 21.15 -12.50
CA GLN A 57 -15.98 20.61 -13.63
C GLN A 57 -17.43 20.28 -13.24
N MET A 58 -17.66 19.60 -12.12
CA MET A 58 -19.01 19.30 -11.62
C MET A 58 -19.86 20.54 -11.34
N GLN A 59 -19.27 21.62 -10.80
CA GLN A 59 -20.00 22.87 -10.54
C GLN A 59 -20.48 23.60 -11.82
N ASN A 60 -19.85 23.32 -12.96
CA ASN A 60 -20.24 23.89 -14.25
C ASN A 60 -21.36 23.11 -14.95
N GLU A 61 -21.67 21.88 -14.51
CA GLU A 61 -22.82 21.10 -15.00
C GLU A 61 -24.15 21.62 -14.43
N LYS A 62 -24.58 22.79 -14.91
CA LYS A 62 -25.91 23.31 -14.61
C LYS A 62 -26.99 22.52 -15.33
N ARG A 63 -28.09 22.30 -14.61
CA ARG A 63 -29.30 21.63 -15.12
C ARG A 63 -30.07 22.56 -16.07
N PHE A 64 -30.64 22.02 -17.15
CA PHE A 64 -31.34 22.83 -18.15
C PHE A 64 -32.80 23.08 -17.76
N ASP A 65 -33.12 24.30 -17.32
CA ASP A 65 -34.49 24.72 -16.95
C ASP A 65 -35.47 24.86 -18.14
N SER A 66 -35.00 24.70 -19.39
CA SER A 66 -35.83 24.84 -20.60
C SER A 66 -37.02 23.89 -20.66
N HIS A 67 -36.94 22.74 -20.00
CA HIS A 67 -37.93 21.67 -20.07
C HIS A 67 -39.25 21.97 -19.33
N TYR A 68 -39.28 22.90 -18.37
CA TYR A 68 -40.52 23.24 -17.64
C TYR A 68 -41.64 23.82 -18.53
N GLN A 69 -41.35 24.16 -19.79
CA GLN A 69 -42.36 24.60 -20.76
C GLN A 69 -43.25 23.44 -21.28
N VAL A 70 -42.75 22.20 -21.22
CA VAL A 70 -43.41 21.02 -21.82
C VAL A 70 -44.26 20.24 -20.79
N LEU A 71 -44.15 20.56 -19.50
CA LEU A 71 -44.71 19.76 -18.40
C LEU A 71 -46.23 19.89 -18.14
N GLY A 72 -46.95 20.67 -18.95
CA GLY A 72 -48.40 20.80 -18.86
C GLY A 72 -48.92 21.14 -17.46
N ALA A 73 -49.89 20.36 -16.97
CA ALA A 73 -50.56 20.58 -15.68
C ALA A 73 -49.68 20.26 -14.45
N ASN A 74 -48.71 19.36 -14.56
CA ASN A 74 -47.86 18.94 -13.43
C ASN A 74 -46.64 19.85 -13.20
N LYS A 75 -46.50 20.91 -14.00
CA LYS A 75 -45.33 21.81 -14.05
C LYS A 75 -44.89 22.33 -12.68
N ASP A 76 -45.78 22.88 -11.87
CA ASP A 76 -45.40 23.49 -10.59
C ASP A 76 -45.01 22.44 -9.54
N ALA A 77 -45.64 21.27 -9.56
CA ALA A 77 -45.27 20.14 -8.69
C ALA A 77 -43.90 19.56 -9.05
N ILE A 78 -43.61 19.38 -10.34
CA ILE A 78 -42.31 18.91 -10.82
C ILE A 78 -41.23 19.96 -10.52
N ARG A 79 -41.46 21.26 -10.81
CA ARG A 79 -40.53 22.34 -10.45
C ARG A 79 -40.24 22.39 -8.95
N TYR A 80 -41.23 22.17 -8.09
CA TYR A 80 -41.01 22.09 -6.64
C TYR A 80 -40.09 20.92 -6.25
N ILE A 81 -40.35 19.72 -6.79
CA ILE A 81 -39.51 18.54 -6.52
C ILE A 81 -38.10 18.74 -7.07
N ASP A 82 -37.96 19.29 -8.27
CA ASP A 82 -36.65 19.58 -8.87
C ASP A 82 -35.87 20.65 -8.09
N THR A 83 -36.55 21.66 -7.52
CA THR A 83 -35.94 22.62 -6.59
C THR A 83 -35.44 21.92 -5.33
N LYS A 84 -36.21 20.96 -4.78
CA LYS A 84 -35.80 20.19 -3.59
C LYS A 84 -34.64 19.24 -3.86
N ILE A 85 -34.62 18.58 -5.01
CA ILE A 85 -33.48 17.77 -5.47
C ILE A 85 -32.21 18.63 -5.58
N GLU A 86 -32.31 19.84 -6.13
CA GLU A 86 -31.17 20.75 -6.24
C GLU A 86 -30.73 21.30 -4.87
N GLU A 87 -31.65 21.61 -3.95
CA GLU A 87 -31.32 21.96 -2.56
C GLU A 87 -30.53 20.85 -1.85
N ILE A 88 -30.91 19.58 -2.02
CA ILE A 88 -30.22 18.44 -1.39
C ILE A 88 -28.84 18.21 -2.03
N LEU A 89 -28.73 18.26 -3.35
CA LEU A 89 -27.45 18.09 -4.04
C LEU A 89 -26.47 19.24 -3.73
N ASN A 90 -26.97 20.46 -3.53
CA ASN A 90 -26.15 21.57 -3.01
C ASN A 90 -25.70 21.33 -1.55
N LYS A 91 -26.58 20.88 -0.65
CA LYS A 91 -26.20 20.51 0.73
C LYS A 91 -25.15 19.39 0.76
N LYS A 92 -25.31 18.37 -0.08
CA LYS A 92 -24.34 17.26 -0.23
C LYS A 92 -22.99 17.78 -0.74
N THR A 93 -23.00 18.69 -1.71
CA THR A 93 -21.79 19.36 -2.23
C THR A 93 -21.09 20.18 -1.13
N GLU A 94 -21.82 21.02 -0.38
CA GLU A 94 -21.28 21.84 0.71
C GLU A 94 -20.74 20.98 1.88
N LEU A 95 -21.36 19.82 2.14
CA LEU A 95 -20.86 18.87 3.13
C LEU A 95 -19.52 18.26 2.71
N VAL A 96 -19.41 17.78 1.47
CA VAL A 96 -18.16 17.22 0.91
C VAL A 96 -17.07 18.30 0.77
N GLU A 97 -17.43 19.54 0.43
CA GLU A 97 -16.48 20.66 0.38
C GLU A 97 -15.90 20.99 1.77
N ARG A 98 -16.75 21.05 2.81
CA ARG A 98 -16.29 21.23 4.20
C ARG A 98 -15.37 20.11 4.65
N TYR A 99 -15.73 18.87 4.35
CA TYR A 99 -14.90 17.70 4.66
C TYR A 99 -13.55 17.72 3.94
N ALA A 100 -13.53 18.04 2.64
CA ALA A 100 -12.30 18.16 1.87
C ALA A 100 -11.34 19.21 2.48
N LYS A 101 -11.84 20.36 2.92
CA LYS A 101 -11.04 21.39 3.61
C LYS A 101 -10.46 20.90 4.93
N VAL A 102 -11.21 20.09 5.69
CA VAL A 102 -10.71 19.46 6.92
C VAL A 102 -9.62 18.43 6.60
N ILE A 103 -9.83 17.58 5.59
CA ILE A 103 -8.85 16.57 5.15
C ILE A 103 -7.53 17.19 4.76
N VAL A 104 -7.53 18.25 3.94
CA VAL A 104 -6.28 18.91 3.49
C VAL A 104 -5.50 19.40 4.72
N LYS A 105 -6.18 20.15 5.61
CA LYS A 105 -5.58 20.67 6.83
C LYS A 105 -5.03 19.58 7.76
N GLU A 106 -5.75 18.47 7.91
CA GLU A 106 -5.29 17.37 8.75
C GLU A 106 -4.13 16.61 8.09
N SER A 107 -4.17 16.41 6.78
CA SER A 107 -3.09 15.75 6.03
C SER A 107 -1.79 16.57 6.09
N ASP A 108 -1.86 17.89 5.93
CA ASP A 108 -0.72 18.79 6.15
C ASP A 108 -0.20 18.68 7.59
N SER A 109 -1.10 18.60 8.58
CA SER A 109 -0.75 18.43 10.00
C SER A 109 -0.05 17.09 10.28
N ILE A 110 -0.45 16.01 9.60
CA ILE A 110 0.18 14.69 9.67
C ILE A 110 1.59 14.75 9.07
N VAL A 111 1.75 15.32 7.88
CA VAL A 111 3.07 15.48 7.22
C VAL A 111 4.02 16.32 8.07
N CYS A 112 3.54 17.36 8.74
CA CYS A 112 4.34 18.12 9.72
C CYS A 112 4.63 17.38 11.05
N GLY A 113 4.30 16.09 11.16
CA GLY A 113 4.65 15.23 12.30
C GLY A 113 3.76 15.41 13.53
N SER A 114 2.58 16.02 13.41
CA SER A 114 1.64 16.25 14.53
C SER A 114 0.57 15.16 14.65
N VAL A 115 0.95 13.89 14.43
CA VAL A 115 0.07 12.73 14.56
C VAL A 115 -0.25 12.45 16.03
N SER A 116 -1.54 12.34 16.33
CA SER A 116 -2.06 11.87 17.62
C SER A 116 -3.14 10.82 17.37
N SER A 117 -3.20 9.78 18.19
CA SER A 117 -4.27 8.78 18.14
C SER A 117 -5.65 9.41 18.36
N GLU A 118 -5.72 10.45 19.20
CA GLU A 118 -6.94 11.23 19.45
C GLU A 118 -7.42 11.98 18.21
N ARG A 119 -6.49 12.52 17.40
CA ARG A 119 -6.81 13.17 16.12
C ARG A 119 -7.36 12.19 15.09
N LYS A 120 -6.76 11.00 14.99
CA LYS A 120 -7.29 9.93 14.13
C LYS A 120 -8.72 9.54 14.53
N ILE A 121 -8.97 9.31 15.82
CA ILE A 121 -10.31 8.99 16.35
C ILE A 121 -11.32 10.12 16.05
N ALA A 122 -10.90 11.38 16.12
CA ALA A 122 -11.76 12.51 15.76
C ALA A 122 -12.08 12.55 14.25
N CYS A 123 -11.12 12.21 13.39
CA CYS A 123 -11.33 12.11 11.94
C CYS A 123 -12.23 10.93 11.57
N ASP A 124 -12.05 9.77 12.20
CA ASP A 124 -12.85 8.57 11.97
C ASP A 124 -14.33 8.84 12.35
N ARG A 125 -14.58 9.49 13.50
CA ARG A 125 -15.94 9.95 13.88
C ARG A 125 -16.53 10.96 12.90
N LEU A 126 -15.74 11.92 12.43
CA LEU A 126 -16.19 12.91 11.44
C LEU A 126 -16.60 12.22 10.12
N ARG A 127 -15.84 11.20 9.69
CA ARG A 127 -16.15 10.36 8.54
C ARG A 127 -17.46 9.60 8.73
N GLU A 128 -17.65 8.92 9.86
CA GLU A 128 -18.91 8.22 10.21
C GLU A 128 -20.13 9.16 10.20
N GLU A 129 -20.00 10.36 10.77
CA GLU A 129 -21.05 11.38 10.75
C GLU A 129 -21.41 11.84 9.33
N ILE A 130 -20.42 11.93 8.45
CA ILE A 130 -20.62 12.36 7.05
C ILE A 130 -21.19 11.22 6.21
N ASP A 131 -20.72 9.99 6.39
CA ASP A 131 -21.28 8.79 5.76
C ASP A 131 -22.78 8.65 6.09
N HIS A 132 -23.17 8.87 7.36
CA HIS A 132 -24.58 8.88 7.76
C HIS A 132 -25.37 10.03 7.10
N LYS A 133 -24.81 11.24 7.01
CA LYS A 133 -25.48 12.40 6.37
C LYS A 133 -25.61 12.21 4.84
N ILE A 134 -24.61 11.62 4.19
CA ILE A 134 -24.62 11.25 2.77
C ILE A 134 -25.71 10.21 2.52
N ALA A 135 -25.74 9.12 3.30
CA ALA A 135 -26.77 8.08 3.19
C ALA A 135 -28.19 8.62 3.40
N PHE A 136 -28.37 9.56 4.35
CA PHE A 136 -29.63 10.26 4.54
C PHE A 136 -30.05 11.04 3.29
N TYR A 137 -29.16 11.87 2.73
CA TYR A 137 -29.46 12.63 1.50
C TYR A 137 -29.71 11.74 0.28
N ASP A 138 -29.03 10.60 0.16
CA ASP A 138 -29.29 9.64 -0.92
C ASP A 138 -30.67 8.97 -0.78
N SER A 139 -31.16 8.75 0.45
CA SER A 139 -32.52 8.28 0.69
C SER A 139 -33.58 9.34 0.34
N GLU A 140 -33.37 10.60 0.74
CA GLU A 140 -34.27 11.73 0.44
C GLU A 140 -34.32 12.00 -1.08
N LEU A 141 -33.18 11.92 -1.77
CA LEU A 141 -33.11 12.01 -3.23
C LEU A 141 -33.87 10.89 -3.93
N LYS A 142 -33.79 9.65 -3.42
CA LYS A 142 -34.51 8.52 -3.98
C LYS A 142 -36.03 8.71 -3.89
N GLU A 143 -36.53 9.11 -2.71
CA GLU A 143 -37.97 9.39 -2.52
C GLU A 143 -38.48 10.51 -3.45
N LEU A 144 -37.70 11.58 -3.61
CA LEU A 144 -38.04 12.67 -4.53
C LEU A 144 -37.97 12.25 -6.00
N GLN A 145 -37.03 11.39 -6.39
CA GLN A 145 -36.94 10.85 -7.74
C GLN A 145 -38.11 9.90 -8.06
N GLU A 146 -38.54 9.06 -7.11
CA GLU A 146 -39.73 8.20 -7.25
C GLU A 146 -41.00 9.04 -7.33
N ARG A 147 -41.14 10.07 -6.49
CA ARG A 147 -42.27 11.00 -6.54
C ARG A 147 -42.32 11.80 -7.85
N ARG A 148 -41.17 12.24 -8.38
CA ARG A 148 -41.10 12.88 -9.70
C ARG A 148 -41.49 11.91 -10.82
N ALA A 149 -41.08 10.64 -10.72
CA ALA A 149 -41.42 9.63 -11.70
C ALA A 149 -42.93 9.41 -11.83
N SER A 150 -43.66 9.40 -10.70
CA SER A 150 -45.13 9.29 -10.70
C SER A 150 -45.89 10.51 -11.26
N LEU A 151 -45.20 11.60 -11.60
CA LEU A 151 -45.81 12.81 -12.19
C LEU A 151 -45.51 12.95 -13.69
N TRP A 152 -44.74 12.02 -14.27
CA TRP A 152 -44.15 12.13 -15.61
C TRP A 152 -44.67 11.07 -16.60
N ASP A 153 -45.99 11.03 -16.80
CA ASP A 153 -46.63 10.03 -17.67
C ASP A 153 -46.35 10.22 -19.18
N ALA A 154 -46.02 11.45 -19.63
CA ALA A 154 -45.95 11.79 -21.05
C ALA A 154 -44.52 11.78 -21.66
N HIS A 155 -43.45 11.85 -20.86
CA HIS A 155 -42.09 12.15 -21.33
C HIS A 155 -41.00 11.30 -20.63
N THR A 156 -41.24 9.99 -20.58
CA THR A 156 -40.39 9.00 -19.86
C THR A 156 -38.94 8.94 -20.35
N ASP A 157 -38.67 9.18 -21.63
CA ASP A 157 -37.29 9.20 -22.16
C ASP A 157 -36.50 10.44 -21.70
N PHE A 158 -37.16 11.60 -21.65
CA PHE A 158 -36.54 12.83 -21.16
C PHE A 158 -36.34 12.79 -19.63
N GLN A 159 -37.29 12.21 -18.91
CA GLN A 159 -37.12 11.83 -17.50
C GLN A 159 -35.89 10.93 -17.31
N ARG A 160 -35.73 9.89 -18.13
CA ARG A 160 -34.60 8.95 -18.04
C ARG A 160 -33.27 9.66 -18.28
N TYR A 161 -33.22 10.59 -19.24
CA TYR A 161 -32.06 11.43 -19.48
C TYR A 161 -31.68 12.29 -18.26
N LEU A 162 -32.63 13.05 -17.69
CA LEU A 162 -32.37 13.89 -16.52
C LEU A 162 -31.98 13.07 -15.27
N LEU A 163 -32.64 11.93 -15.05
CA LEU A 163 -32.32 11.02 -13.95
C LEU A 163 -30.92 10.39 -14.12
N ASN A 164 -30.50 10.09 -15.34
CA ASN A 164 -29.14 9.62 -15.62
C ASN A 164 -28.09 10.73 -15.38
N GLN A 165 -28.38 11.97 -15.78
CA GLN A 165 -27.52 13.13 -15.48
C GLN A 165 -27.36 13.33 -13.96
N GLU A 166 -28.47 13.31 -13.21
CA GLU A 166 -28.46 13.42 -11.75
C GLU A 166 -27.67 12.29 -11.08
N LYS A 167 -27.87 11.05 -11.51
CA LYS A 167 -27.11 9.90 -11.00
C LYS A 167 -25.62 9.99 -11.32
N SER A 168 -25.26 10.48 -12.50
CA SER A 168 -23.86 10.71 -12.89
C SER A 168 -23.23 11.79 -12.01
N ARG A 169 -23.91 12.93 -11.80
CA ARG A 169 -23.46 14.01 -10.90
C ARG A 169 -23.30 13.51 -9.45
N ASN A 170 -24.27 12.75 -8.92
CA ASN A 170 -24.21 12.20 -7.57
C ASN A 170 -23.05 11.19 -7.41
N SER A 171 -22.91 10.26 -8.36
CA SER A 171 -21.82 9.28 -8.38
C SER A 171 -20.43 9.92 -8.47
N SER A 172 -20.31 11.01 -9.23
CA SER A 172 -19.07 11.78 -9.34
C SER A 172 -18.72 12.48 -8.01
N LEU A 173 -19.72 13.05 -7.33
CA LEU A 173 -19.57 13.65 -6.00
C LEU A 173 -19.18 12.59 -4.95
N ASP A 174 -19.80 11.41 -4.99
CA ASP A 174 -19.45 10.26 -4.13
C ASP A 174 -18.03 9.74 -4.42
N SER A 175 -17.59 9.77 -5.68
CA SER A 175 -16.22 9.42 -6.08
C SER A 175 -15.21 10.40 -5.48
N VAL A 176 -15.46 11.71 -5.60
CA VAL A 176 -14.60 12.76 -5.00
C VAL A 176 -14.54 12.64 -3.48
N TYR A 177 -15.67 12.37 -2.82
CA TYR A 177 -15.71 12.09 -1.38
C TYR A 177 -14.86 10.87 -0.99
N LYS A 178 -15.01 9.75 -1.71
CA LYS A 178 -14.22 8.53 -1.48
C LYS A 178 -12.73 8.74 -1.73
N GLN A 179 -12.36 9.49 -2.78
CA GLN A 179 -10.97 9.83 -3.08
C GLN A 179 -10.35 10.71 -1.99
N HIS A 180 -11.09 11.70 -1.46
CA HIS A 180 -10.64 12.48 -0.32
C HIS A 180 -10.42 11.61 0.94
N SER A 181 -11.36 10.73 1.28
CA SER A 181 -11.21 9.80 2.41
C SER A 181 -10.00 8.86 2.23
N ALA A 182 -9.82 8.31 1.03
CA ALA A 182 -8.70 7.43 0.71
C ALA A 182 -7.35 8.16 0.74
N LEU A 183 -7.30 9.44 0.35
CA LEU A 183 -6.11 10.29 0.46
C LEU A 183 -5.70 10.46 1.93
N LEU A 184 -6.64 10.79 2.82
CA LEU A 184 -6.35 10.92 4.26
C LEU A 184 -5.81 9.59 4.83
N GLU A 185 -6.46 8.47 4.51
CA GLU A 185 -6.09 7.13 4.98
C GLU A 185 -4.68 6.72 4.50
N LYS A 186 -4.37 7.00 3.22
CA LYS A 186 -3.05 6.81 2.59
C LYS A 186 -1.95 7.68 3.26
N VAL A 187 -2.27 8.91 3.65
CA VAL A 187 -1.34 9.80 4.38
C VAL A 187 -1.08 9.27 5.80
N TYR A 188 -2.12 8.82 6.51
CA TYR A 188 -1.96 8.18 7.82
C TYR A 188 -1.08 6.92 7.76
N LEU A 189 -1.35 6.01 6.81
CA LEU A 189 -0.58 4.78 6.65
C LEU A 189 0.89 5.09 6.33
N ARG A 190 1.17 5.94 5.34
CA ARG A 190 2.54 6.33 4.99
C ARG A 190 3.30 6.97 6.13
N HIS A 191 2.65 7.84 6.92
CA HIS A 191 3.32 8.45 8.06
C HIS A 191 3.66 7.43 9.16
N ILE A 192 2.78 6.46 9.39
CA ILE A 192 3.04 5.36 10.34
C ILE A 192 4.21 4.52 9.81
N ASP A 193 4.15 4.06 8.56
CA ASP A 193 5.20 3.25 7.91
C ASP A 193 6.56 3.97 7.91
N ASP A 194 6.60 5.25 7.53
CA ASP A 194 7.82 6.06 7.55
C ASP A 194 8.36 6.25 8.98
N SER A 195 7.49 6.46 9.96
CA SER A 195 7.89 6.58 11.37
C SER A 195 8.46 5.26 11.91
N GLU A 196 7.90 4.11 11.51
CA GLU A 196 8.40 2.78 11.86
C GLU A 196 9.74 2.51 11.17
N ILE A 197 9.85 2.76 9.86
CA ILE A 197 11.09 2.58 9.09
C ILE A 197 12.21 3.46 9.66
N VAL A 198 11.92 4.71 10.04
CA VAL A 198 12.91 5.59 10.68
C VAL A 198 13.28 5.08 12.07
N ALA A 199 12.33 4.58 12.86
CA ALA A 199 12.60 3.98 14.17
C ALA A 199 13.48 2.72 14.05
N VAL A 200 13.13 1.79 13.15
CA VAL A 200 13.89 0.55 12.88
C VAL A 200 15.29 0.88 12.37
N LYS A 201 15.43 1.76 11.36
CA LYS A 201 16.74 2.22 10.87
C LYS A 201 17.56 2.89 11.98
N SER A 202 16.93 3.66 12.88
CA SER A 202 17.60 4.26 14.03
C SER A 202 18.04 3.21 15.05
N MET A 203 17.24 2.17 15.31
CA MET A 203 17.59 1.06 16.20
C MET A 203 18.73 0.22 15.63
N GLU A 204 18.68 -0.18 14.36
CA GLU A 204 19.75 -0.89 13.68
C GLU A 204 21.04 -0.05 13.60
N ALA A 205 20.93 1.23 13.24
CA ALA A 205 22.03 2.18 13.25
C ALA A 205 22.66 2.32 14.64
N SER A 206 21.86 2.42 15.70
CA SER A 206 22.37 2.51 17.07
C SER A 206 23.07 1.22 17.50
N THR A 207 22.54 0.06 17.09
CA THR A 207 23.12 -1.26 17.36
C THR A 207 24.46 -1.44 16.63
N MET A 208 24.56 -1.04 15.36
CA MET A 208 25.83 -1.03 14.63
C MET A 208 26.82 -0.05 15.24
N THR A 209 26.40 1.18 15.54
CA THR A 209 27.28 2.19 16.16
C THR A 209 27.80 1.71 17.52
N PHE A 210 26.97 1.06 18.33
CA PHE A 210 27.36 0.47 19.61
C PHE A 210 28.33 -0.71 19.44
N LYS A 211 28.07 -1.60 18.46
CA LYS A 211 28.98 -2.70 18.11
C LYS A 211 30.35 -2.19 17.67
N ASP A 212 30.39 -1.18 16.81
CA ASP A 212 31.63 -0.59 16.30
C ASP A 212 32.35 0.20 17.41
N MET A 213 31.61 0.91 18.26
CA MET A 213 32.13 1.60 19.46
C MET A 213 32.75 0.63 20.48
N LEU A 214 32.22 -0.59 20.62
CA LEU A 214 32.81 -1.63 21.46
C LEU A 214 34.00 -2.33 20.79
N MET A 215 33.92 -2.60 19.48
CA MET A 215 34.99 -3.30 18.75
C MET A 215 36.21 -2.44 18.46
N MET A 216 36.04 -1.15 18.19
CA MET A 216 37.14 -0.26 17.80
C MET A 216 38.23 -0.12 18.91
N PRO A 217 37.89 0.07 20.20
CA PRO A 217 38.87 0.02 21.28
C PRO A 217 39.52 -1.36 21.44
N ILE A 218 38.77 -2.45 21.25
CA ILE A 218 39.30 -3.82 21.36
C ILE A 218 40.32 -4.09 20.24
N GLN A 219 40.02 -3.70 19.00
CA GLN A 219 40.93 -3.79 17.86
C GLN A 219 42.18 -2.92 18.07
N PHE A 220 42.02 -1.70 18.56
CA PHE A 220 43.13 -0.79 18.90
C PHE A 220 44.03 -1.36 20.00
N LEU A 221 43.45 -1.97 21.05
CA LEU A 221 44.20 -2.66 22.10
C LEU A 221 44.89 -3.92 21.58
N MET A 222 44.26 -4.72 20.71
CA MET A 222 44.93 -5.87 20.05
C MET A 222 46.14 -5.42 19.22
N GLN A 223 46.05 -4.26 18.57
CA GLN A 223 47.15 -3.66 17.81
C GLN A 223 48.29 -3.17 18.72
N TYR A 224 47.97 -2.62 19.90
CA TYR A 224 48.97 -2.16 20.88
C TYR A 224 49.61 -3.28 21.70
N PHE A 225 48.86 -4.35 22.04
CA PHE A 225 49.37 -5.51 22.77
C PHE A 225 50.14 -6.52 21.89
N GLY A 226 50.48 -6.14 20.66
CA GLY A 226 51.37 -6.95 19.83
C GLY A 226 50.73 -8.25 19.34
N VAL A 227 49.43 -8.25 19.01
CA VAL A 227 48.89 -9.25 18.07
C VAL A 227 49.37 -8.87 16.66
N SER A 228 50.69 -8.87 16.48
CA SER A 228 51.36 -8.58 15.22
C SER A 228 50.97 -9.64 14.20
N VAL A 229 50.43 -9.19 13.07
CA VAL A 229 50.21 -10.03 11.89
C VAL A 229 51.55 -10.36 11.23
N THR A 230 52.35 -11.24 11.86
CA THR A 230 53.50 -12.01 11.33
C THR A 230 54.21 -12.77 12.46
N PRO A 231 54.70 -14.01 12.26
CA PRO A 231 54.06 -15.13 11.58
C PRO A 231 54.04 -16.36 12.52
N GLY A 232 52.93 -16.58 13.22
CA GLY A 232 52.80 -17.67 14.19
C GLY A 232 51.45 -18.37 14.09
N ILE A 233 51.32 -19.25 13.07
CA ILE A 233 50.10 -20.02 12.73
C ILE A 233 48.92 -19.10 12.36
N SER A 234 48.69 -18.89 11.07
CA SER A 234 47.54 -18.11 10.63
C SER A 234 46.22 -18.82 10.96
N LEU A 235 45.16 -18.05 11.29
CA LEU A 235 43.82 -18.60 11.55
C LEU A 235 43.27 -19.41 10.36
N VAL A 236 43.73 -19.09 9.14
CA VAL A 236 43.45 -19.86 7.91
C VAL A 236 44.17 -21.22 7.96
N GLN A 237 45.44 -21.25 8.35
CA GLN A 237 46.19 -22.49 8.54
C GLN A 237 45.64 -23.34 9.69
N THR A 238 45.15 -22.73 10.78
CA THR A 238 44.42 -23.46 11.84
C THR A 238 43.15 -24.10 11.30
N ARG A 239 42.38 -23.38 10.46
CA ARG A 239 41.18 -23.95 9.80
C ARG A 239 41.53 -25.09 8.85
N VAL A 240 42.53 -24.90 7.99
CA VAL A 240 43.03 -25.95 7.08
C VAL A 240 43.52 -27.16 7.87
N GLU A 241 44.28 -26.95 8.94
CA GLU A 241 44.77 -28.01 9.81
C GLU A 241 43.63 -28.74 10.54
N THR A 242 42.60 -28.03 11.05
CA THR A 242 41.42 -28.72 11.62
C THR A 242 40.72 -29.56 10.56
N VAL A 243 40.50 -29.05 9.34
CA VAL A 243 39.88 -29.84 8.25
C VAL A 243 40.75 -31.04 7.87
N SER A 244 42.07 -30.88 7.80
CA SER A 244 43.01 -31.98 7.59
C SER A 244 42.97 -33.01 8.72
N ARG A 245 42.94 -32.59 9.99
CA ARG A 245 42.82 -33.48 11.16
C ARG A 245 41.48 -34.21 11.17
N THR A 246 40.36 -33.54 10.85
CA THR A 246 39.04 -34.20 10.75
C THR A 246 38.99 -35.21 9.59
N ASN A 247 39.65 -34.91 8.46
CA ASN A 247 39.80 -35.89 7.37
C ASN A 247 40.70 -37.07 7.77
N VAL A 248 41.78 -36.84 8.52
CA VAL A 248 42.63 -37.92 9.06
C VAL A 248 41.86 -38.77 10.06
N ASP A 249 41.12 -38.17 10.99
CA ASP A 249 40.24 -38.91 11.92
C ASP A 249 39.21 -39.75 11.15
N LYS A 250 38.57 -39.20 10.11
CA LYS A 250 37.61 -39.95 9.27
C LYS A 250 38.27 -41.13 8.55
N ILE A 251 39.43 -40.91 7.93
CA ILE A 251 40.20 -41.97 7.25
C ILE A 251 40.70 -43.01 8.26
N GLN A 252 41.09 -42.58 9.47
CA GLN A 252 41.55 -43.46 10.53
C GLN A 252 40.41 -44.30 11.12
N HIS A 253 39.18 -43.76 11.15
CA HIS A 253 37.96 -44.53 11.44
C HIS A 253 37.67 -45.54 10.31
N GLU A 254 37.75 -45.14 9.04
CA GLU A 254 37.57 -46.02 7.87
C GLU A 254 38.64 -47.15 7.78
N ILE A 255 39.85 -46.94 8.34
CA ILE A 255 40.94 -47.93 8.38
C ILE A 255 40.86 -48.84 9.61
N ASN A 256 40.60 -48.28 10.81
CA ASN A 256 40.62 -49.06 12.06
C ASN A 256 39.31 -49.76 12.36
N ASP A 257 38.18 -49.24 11.88
CA ASP A 257 36.86 -49.89 11.96
C ASP A 257 36.42 -50.33 10.55
N PRO A 258 36.98 -51.43 10.01
CA PRO A 258 36.55 -51.97 8.73
C PRO A 258 35.09 -52.40 8.80
N VAL A 259 34.21 -51.60 8.20
CA VAL A 259 32.82 -51.98 7.95
C VAL A 259 32.83 -53.30 7.15
N PRO A 260 32.07 -54.33 7.56
CA PRO A 260 32.02 -55.58 6.82
C PRO A 260 31.43 -55.37 5.41
N GLU A 261 32.29 -55.45 4.41
CA GLU A 261 31.95 -55.74 3.01
C GLU A 261 31.28 -57.13 2.91
N LYS A 262 30.41 -57.47 1.95
CA LYS A 262 29.82 -56.80 0.76
C LYS A 262 28.70 -57.71 0.21
N GLN A 263 27.81 -57.16 -0.62
CA GLN A 263 27.21 -57.72 -1.87
C GLN A 263 26.02 -56.79 -2.22
N LYS A 264 25.95 -56.02 -3.32
CA LYS A 264 26.49 -56.11 -4.69
C LYS A 264 26.11 -57.39 -5.43
N ASP A 265 25.18 -57.23 -6.38
CA ASP A 265 25.26 -57.83 -7.70
C ASP A 265 24.89 -56.80 -8.78
N VAL A 266 25.37 -57.02 -10.00
CA VAL A 266 25.39 -56.12 -11.18
C VAL A 266 25.07 -56.97 -12.44
N VAL A 267 24.95 -56.36 -13.64
CA VAL A 267 24.87 -56.98 -14.99
C VAL A 267 23.41 -57.33 -15.40
N HIS A 268 22.85 -57.09 -16.61
CA HIS A 268 23.27 -56.82 -18.01
C HIS A 268 22.27 -55.78 -18.66
N ASN A 269 22.33 -55.28 -19.91
CA ASN A 269 23.30 -55.34 -21.02
C ASN A 269 23.43 -54.01 -21.83
N GLU A 270 22.72 -53.84 -22.97
CA GLU A 270 23.09 -52.95 -24.10
C GLU A 270 21.91 -52.32 -24.91
N ALA A 271 22.15 -51.09 -25.38
CA ALA A 271 21.96 -50.54 -26.74
C ALA A 271 20.61 -50.50 -27.52
N LYS A 272 20.33 -49.29 -28.03
CA LYS A 272 19.76 -48.92 -29.37
C LYS A 272 18.30 -49.28 -29.72
N SER A 273 17.49 -48.21 -29.83
CA SER A 273 17.00 -47.61 -31.10
C SER A 273 15.49 -47.38 -31.28
N ARG A 274 15.19 -46.18 -31.79
CA ARG A 274 14.15 -45.76 -32.75
C ARG A 274 12.64 -45.85 -32.47
N ASP A 275 12.02 -44.70 -32.76
CA ASP A 275 10.75 -44.47 -33.48
C ASP A 275 9.40 -44.85 -32.82
N LYS A 276 8.57 -43.79 -32.66
CA LYS A 276 7.12 -43.74 -32.98
C LYS A 276 6.15 -44.59 -32.14
N VAL A 277 4.83 -44.37 -32.06
CA VAL A 277 3.88 -43.26 -32.30
C VAL A 277 2.53 -43.73 -31.70
N HIS A 278 1.70 -42.84 -31.12
CA HIS A 278 0.28 -43.05 -30.76
C HIS A 278 -0.04 -44.11 -29.66
N GLN A 279 -0.80 -43.75 -28.59
CA GLN A 279 -2.30 -43.83 -28.46
C GLN A 279 -2.68 -45.26 -27.99
N GLU A 280 -3.48 -45.52 -26.95
CA GLU A 280 -4.78 -44.95 -26.54
C GLU A 280 -5.01 -44.90 -25.00
N ASP A 281 -6.00 -44.09 -24.61
CA ASP A 281 -6.96 -44.22 -23.51
C ASP A 281 -6.54 -44.41 -22.04
N SER A 282 -6.90 -43.41 -21.22
CA SER A 282 -8.04 -43.56 -20.28
C SER A 282 -8.59 -42.20 -19.79
N HIS A 283 -9.91 -42.04 -19.89
CA HIS A 283 -10.80 -41.01 -19.30
C HIS A 283 -10.68 -40.90 -17.76
N ASP A 284 -11.24 -39.91 -17.01
CA ASP A 284 -12.10 -38.73 -17.24
C ASP A 284 -11.77 -37.68 -16.13
N TYR A 285 -11.61 -36.37 -16.40
CA TYR A 285 -12.62 -35.30 -16.46
C TYR A 285 -13.48 -35.03 -15.21
N VAL A 286 -13.38 -33.79 -14.69
CA VAL A 286 -14.47 -33.08 -13.99
C VAL A 286 -14.56 -31.62 -14.49
N TYR A 287 -15.54 -31.41 -15.37
CA TYR A 287 -16.36 -30.21 -15.58
C TYR A 287 -15.75 -28.79 -15.62
N GLN A 288 -15.81 -28.20 -16.82
CA GLN A 288 -15.98 -26.76 -17.01
C GLN A 288 -16.73 -26.49 -18.33
N GLU A 289 -18.08 -26.53 -18.35
CA GLU A 289 -18.90 -25.92 -19.42
C GLU A 289 -20.40 -25.91 -19.09
N GLU A 290 -20.97 -24.71 -18.84
CA GLU A 290 -22.39 -24.42 -19.04
C GLU A 290 -22.52 -23.01 -19.68
N LYS A 291 -22.24 -22.95 -20.98
CA LYS A 291 -22.77 -21.95 -21.91
C LYS A 291 -23.07 -22.66 -23.22
N GLU A 292 -24.09 -22.17 -23.94
CA GLU A 292 -24.59 -22.67 -25.24
C GLU A 292 -25.68 -23.75 -25.24
N LYS A 293 -26.86 -23.45 -24.65
CA LYS A 293 -28.16 -23.97 -25.12
C LYS A 293 -29.32 -22.97 -24.94
N GLU A 294 -29.31 -21.85 -25.66
CA GLU A 294 -30.54 -21.05 -25.85
C GLU A 294 -30.59 -20.23 -27.16
N GLN A 295 -29.96 -20.75 -28.21
CA GLN A 295 -30.29 -20.41 -29.60
C GLN A 295 -30.70 -21.70 -30.33
N GLU A 296 -31.48 -21.56 -31.41
CA GLU A 296 -32.08 -22.66 -32.19
C GLU A 296 -33.27 -23.43 -31.56
N LYS A 297 -34.33 -22.68 -31.21
CA LYS A 297 -35.70 -23.09 -31.57
C LYS A 297 -36.43 -21.98 -32.32
N THR A 298 -36.01 -21.76 -33.57
CA THR A 298 -36.75 -21.01 -34.56
C THR A 298 -37.95 -21.81 -35.09
N HIS A 299 -38.89 -21.08 -35.71
CA HIS A 299 -39.97 -21.57 -36.58
C HIS A 299 -41.17 -22.33 -35.96
N THR A 300 -42.26 -21.58 -35.79
CA THR A 300 -43.49 -21.87 -36.57
C THR A 300 -44.33 -20.59 -36.74
N MET A 301 -44.54 -20.15 -37.99
CA MET A 301 -45.76 -19.40 -38.37
C MET A 301 -46.92 -20.44 -38.44
N THR A 302 -48.21 -20.12 -38.41
CA THR A 302 -48.95 -19.39 -39.47
C THR A 302 -50.44 -19.27 -39.06
N PHE A 303 -51.11 -18.18 -39.47
CA PHE A 303 -52.57 -17.92 -39.57
C PHE A 303 -53.61 -18.79 -38.82
N ALA A 304 -54.47 -18.10 -38.07
CA ALA A 304 -55.93 -18.11 -38.27
C ALA A 304 -56.51 -16.75 -37.86
#